data_AF-A0A3S5DM27-F1
#
_entry.id   AF-A0A3S5DM27-F1
#
_cell.length_a   1.000
_cell.length_b   1.000
_cell.length_c   1.000
_cell.angle_alpha   90.00
_cell.angle_beta   90.00
_cell.angle_gamma   90.00
#
_symmetry.space_group_name_H-M   'P 1'
#
loop_
_entity.id
_entity.type
_entity.pdbx_description
1 polymer ?
#
loop_
_entity_poly.entity_id
_entity_poly.type
_entity_poly.pdbx_seq_one_letter_code
_entity_poly.pdbx_strand_id
1 'polypeptide(L)'
;MKLYNLKDHNEQVSFAQAVTQGLGKQQGLFFPHDLPEFSLTEIDEMLNQDFVSRSAKILSAFIGDEIPQQILEERVRAAFAFPAPVAQVESDVGCLELFHGPTLAFKDFGGRFMAQMLTHISGDKPVTILTATSGDTGAAVAHAFLWPGKCAGRHSLPAR
;
A
#
# COMPACT_ATOMS: atom_id res chain seq x y z
N MET A 1 -5.02 2.34 -14.50
CA MET A 1 -4.25 1.08 -14.56
C MET A 1 -5.11 -0.02 -15.14
N LYS A 2 -4.51 -1.00 -15.81
CA LYS A 2 -5.19 -2.27 -16.11
C LYS A 2 -4.40 -3.42 -15.49
N LEU A 3 -5.11 -4.30 -14.81
CA LEU A 3 -4.59 -5.52 -14.20
C LEU A 3 -5.27 -6.72 -14.83
N TYR A 4 -4.58 -7.84 -14.96
CA TYR A 4 -5.16 -9.10 -15.42
C TYR A 4 -4.91 -10.21 -14.40
N ASN A 5 -5.82 -11.18 -14.33
CA ASN A 5 -5.66 -12.35 -13.46
C ASN A 5 -4.68 -13.35 -14.10
N LEU A 6 -3.63 -13.77 -13.36
CA LEU A 6 -2.65 -14.76 -13.81
C LEU A 6 -3.25 -16.14 -14.16
N LYS A 7 -4.45 -16.48 -13.67
CA LYS A 7 -5.16 -17.74 -13.98
C LYS A 7 -6.19 -17.61 -15.10
N ASP A 8 -6.58 -16.38 -15.45
CA ASP A 8 -7.52 -16.08 -16.54
C ASP A 8 -7.23 -14.68 -17.07
N HIS A 9 -6.43 -14.58 -18.13
CA HIS A 9 -6.01 -13.28 -18.70
C HIS A 9 -7.18 -12.46 -19.27
N ASN A 10 -8.37 -13.06 -19.45
CA ASN A 10 -9.57 -12.32 -19.88
C ASN A 10 -10.26 -11.60 -18.70
N GLU A 11 -10.01 -12.02 -17.46
CA GLU A 11 -10.44 -11.27 -16.29
C GLU A 11 -9.47 -10.09 -16.09
N GLN A 12 -9.97 -8.90 -16.39
CA GLN A 12 -9.20 -7.66 -16.30
C GLN A 12 -9.95 -6.64 -15.46
N VAL A 13 -9.21 -5.94 -14.61
CA VAL A 13 -9.76 -5.01 -13.62
C VAL A 13 -8.93 -3.74 -13.57
N SER A 14 -9.54 -2.63 -13.14
CA SER A 14 -8.84 -1.39 -12.81
C SER A 14 -8.09 -1.51 -11.48
N PHE A 15 -7.22 -0.55 -11.15
CA PHE A 15 -6.58 -0.49 -9.83
C PHE A 15 -7.60 -0.45 -8.69
N ALA A 16 -8.61 0.43 -8.81
CA ALA A 16 -9.66 0.57 -7.81
C ALA A 16 -10.45 -0.73 -7.57
N GLN A 17 -10.73 -1.47 -8.65
CA GLN A 17 -11.36 -2.78 -8.58
C GLN A 17 -10.45 -3.82 -7.92
N ALA A 18 -9.16 -3.87 -8.27
CA ALA A 18 -8.23 -4.82 -7.67
C ALA A 18 -8.02 -4.58 -6.17
N VAL A 19 -7.92 -3.32 -5.72
CA VAL A 19 -7.78 -2.97 -4.30
C VAL A 19 -9.01 -3.40 -3.49
N THR A 20 -10.20 -3.31 -4.07
CA THR A 20 -11.45 -3.67 -3.37
C THR A 20 -11.80 -5.16 -3.46
N GLN A 21 -11.48 -5.81 -4.58
CA GLN A 21 -11.74 -7.23 -4.81
C GLN A 21 -10.69 -8.14 -4.16
N GLY A 22 -9.42 -7.72 -4.15
CA GLY A 22 -8.29 -8.49 -3.61
C GLY A 22 -7.84 -9.63 -4.53
N LEU A 23 -8.66 -10.67 -4.68
CA LEU A 23 -8.36 -11.86 -5.49
C LEU A 23 -9.25 -11.96 -6.75
N GLY A 24 -8.64 -12.34 -7.86
CA GLY A 24 -9.36 -12.72 -9.08
C GLY A 24 -10.09 -14.06 -8.95
N LYS A 25 -10.82 -14.44 -9.99
CA LYS A 25 -11.42 -15.78 -10.11
C LYS A 25 -10.37 -16.87 -9.87
N GLN A 26 -10.83 -18.00 -9.35
CA GLN A 26 -9.99 -19.17 -9.06
C GLN A 26 -8.84 -18.88 -8.08
N GLN A 27 -9.00 -17.89 -7.18
CA GLN A 27 -7.92 -17.42 -6.27
C GLN A 27 -6.67 -16.97 -7.04
N GLY A 28 -6.88 -16.40 -8.23
CA GLY A 28 -5.79 -15.89 -9.05
C GLY A 28 -5.34 -14.51 -8.57
N LEU A 29 -4.06 -14.23 -8.71
CA LEU A 29 -3.48 -12.93 -8.38
C LEU A 29 -3.58 -12.01 -9.60
N PHE A 30 -3.82 -10.72 -9.34
CA PHE A 30 -3.78 -9.68 -10.35
C PHE A 30 -2.35 -9.23 -10.62
N PHE A 31 -2.00 -9.07 -11.89
CA PHE A 31 -0.70 -8.57 -12.35
C PHE A 31 -0.88 -7.37 -13.29
N PRO A 32 -0.01 -6.35 -13.25
CA PRO A 32 -0.07 -5.21 -14.17
C PRO A 32 -0.04 -5.65 -15.63
N HIS A 33 -1.01 -5.17 -16.43
CA HIS A 33 -1.00 -5.41 -17.87
C HIS A 33 0.22 -4.75 -18.53
N ASP A 34 0.52 -3.53 -18.11
CA ASP A 34 1.64 -2.74 -18.60
C ASP A 34 2.67 -2.58 -17.46
N LEU A 35 3.94 -2.73 -17.80
CA LEU A 35 5.05 -2.46 -16.90
C LEU A 35 5.65 -1.10 -17.29
N PRO A 36 5.40 -0.03 -16.53
CA PRO A 36 5.92 1.29 -16.88
C PRO A 36 7.45 1.29 -16.83
N GLU A 37 8.06 1.94 -17.81
CA GLU A 37 9.50 2.13 -17.88
C GLU A 37 9.84 3.58 -17.59
N PHE A 38 10.95 3.78 -16.87
CA PHE A 38 11.53 5.10 -16.65
C PHE A 38 12.85 5.20 -17.41
N SER A 39 13.06 6.32 -18.10
CA SER A 39 14.36 6.65 -18.66
C SER A 39 15.39 6.90 -17.56
N LEU A 40 16.68 6.81 -17.91
CA LEU A 40 17.78 7.09 -16.96
C LEU A 40 17.67 8.50 -16.37
N THR A 41 17.29 9.48 -17.19
CA THR A 41 17.07 10.86 -16.73
C THR A 41 15.95 10.94 -15.69
N GLU A 42 14.82 10.27 -15.92
CA GLU A 42 13.71 10.26 -14.96
C GLU A 42 14.08 9.57 -13.65
N ILE A 43 14.92 8.53 -13.71
CA ILE A 43 15.45 7.85 -12.53
C ILE A 43 16.33 8.81 -11.72
N ASP A 44 17.28 9.51 -12.36
CA ASP A 44 18.15 10.47 -11.70
C ASP A 44 17.35 11.62 -11.06
N GLU A 45 16.35 12.14 -11.77
CA GLU A 45 15.43 13.15 -11.23
C GLU A 45 14.65 12.62 -10.01
N MET A 46 14.15 11.39 -10.07
CA MET A 46 13.44 10.74 -8.95
C MET A 46 14.35 10.54 -7.75
N LEU A 47 15.60 10.17 -7.94
CA LEU A 47 16.58 9.99 -6.85
C LEU A 47 16.87 11.30 -6.10
N ASN A 48 16.68 12.46 -6.75
CA ASN A 48 16.82 13.78 -6.12
C ASN A 48 15.57 14.24 -5.35
N GLN A 49 14.43 13.55 -5.48
CA GLN A 49 13.20 13.88 -4.75
C GLN A 49 13.21 13.30 -3.34
N ASP A 50 12.39 13.84 -2.44
CA ASP A 50 12.16 13.21 -1.13
C ASP A 50 11.39 11.88 -1.27
N PHE A 51 11.42 11.06 -0.23
CA PHE A 51 10.86 9.70 -0.25
C PHE A 51 9.37 9.66 -0.59
N VAL A 52 8.58 10.64 -0.13
CA VAL A 52 7.13 10.68 -0.37
C VAL A 52 6.86 11.05 -1.83
N SER A 53 7.46 12.14 -2.32
CA SER A 53 7.27 12.61 -3.70
C SER A 53 7.73 11.56 -4.71
N ARG A 54 8.88 10.92 -4.46
CA ARG A 54 9.41 9.83 -5.28
C ARG A 54 8.47 8.64 -5.32
N SER A 55 7.97 8.21 -4.15
CA SER A 55 7.04 7.08 -4.05
C SER A 55 5.73 7.37 -4.77
N ALA A 56 5.20 8.60 -4.66
CA ALA A 56 4.00 9.01 -5.39
C ALA A 56 4.20 8.95 -6.91
N LYS A 57 5.35 9.41 -7.43
CA LYS A 57 5.68 9.32 -8.86
C LYS A 57 5.76 7.88 -9.35
N ILE A 58 6.42 6.99 -8.60
CA ILE A 58 6.52 5.55 -8.93
C ILE A 58 5.13 4.90 -8.94
N LEU A 59 4.33 5.12 -7.90
CA LEU A 59 2.99 4.55 -7.79
C LEU A 59 2.05 5.09 -8.88
N SER A 60 2.16 6.38 -9.23
CA SER A 60 1.38 7.02 -10.28
C SER A 60 1.64 6.39 -11.65
N ALA A 61 2.86 5.92 -11.93
CA ALA A 61 3.18 5.27 -13.20
C ALA A 61 2.43 3.95 -13.40
N PHE A 62 2.07 3.25 -12.31
CA PHE A 62 1.20 2.08 -12.37
C PHE A 62 -0.27 2.46 -12.35
N ILE A 63 -0.68 3.29 -11.38
CA ILE A 63 -2.09 3.65 -11.16
C ILE A 63 -2.67 4.40 -12.37
N GLY A 64 -1.86 5.22 -13.04
CA GLY A 64 -2.30 6.10 -14.12
C GLY A 64 -3.29 7.14 -13.62
N ASP A 65 -4.26 7.50 -14.47
CA ASP A 65 -5.21 8.58 -14.21
C ASP A 65 -6.35 8.23 -13.22
N GLU A 66 -6.35 7.02 -12.64
CA GLU A 66 -7.39 6.61 -11.68
C GLU A 66 -7.36 7.43 -10.38
N ILE A 67 -6.18 7.89 -9.97
CA ILE A 67 -6.00 8.72 -8.77
C ILE A 67 -5.09 9.90 -9.16
N PRO A 68 -5.57 11.16 -9.01
CA PRO A 68 -4.74 12.32 -9.31
C PRO A 68 -3.44 12.33 -8.48
N GLN A 69 -2.33 12.71 -9.10
CA GLN A 69 -0.99 12.67 -8.47
C GLN A 69 -0.96 13.40 -7.11
N GLN A 70 -1.59 14.57 -7.00
CA GLN A 70 -1.65 15.32 -5.75
C GLN A 70 -2.34 14.52 -4.63
N ILE A 71 -3.46 13.87 -4.94
CA ILE A 71 -4.17 13.02 -3.99
C ILE A 71 -3.31 11.82 -3.61
N LEU A 72 -2.65 11.19 -4.59
CA LEU A 72 -1.77 10.06 -4.32
C LEU A 72 -0.62 10.44 -3.38
N GLU A 73 0.00 11.61 -3.60
CA GLU A 73 1.06 12.12 -2.72
C GLU A 73 0.57 12.35 -1.29
N GLU A 74 -0.61 12.94 -1.09
CA GLU A 74 -1.21 13.11 0.24
C GLU A 74 -1.41 11.77 0.95
N ARG A 75 -1.87 10.74 0.22
CA ARG A 75 -2.08 9.38 0.77
C ARG A 75 -0.77 8.69 1.10
N VAL A 76 0.24 8.82 0.23
CA VAL A 76 1.59 8.29 0.48
C VAL A 76 2.19 8.98 1.70
N ARG A 77 2.05 10.30 1.84
CA ARG A 77 2.52 11.07 2.99
C ARG A 77 1.91 10.58 4.31
N ALA A 78 0.62 10.25 4.31
CA ALA A 78 -0.07 9.69 5.47
C ALA A 78 0.36 8.23 5.78
N ALA A 79 0.63 7.43 4.74
CA ALA A 79 1.07 6.05 4.89
C ALA A 79 2.52 5.95 5.37
N PHE A 80 3.44 6.65 4.71
CA PHE A 80 4.90 6.56 4.90
C PHE A 80 5.40 7.64 5.87
N ALA A 81 4.79 7.68 7.06
CA ALA A 81 5.11 8.64 8.11
C ALA A 81 6.37 8.26 8.92
N PHE A 82 7.27 7.47 8.34
CA PHE A 82 8.50 6.96 8.94
C PHE A 82 9.57 6.72 7.85
N PRO A 83 10.86 6.78 8.19
CA PRO A 83 11.94 6.66 7.22
C PRO A 83 12.26 5.21 6.86
N ALA A 84 13.05 5.03 5.81
CA ALA A 84 13.69 3.77 5.42
C ALA A 84 15.20 4.00 5.19
N PRO A 85 15.97 4.30 6.26
CA PRO A 85 17.38 4.64 6.11
C PRO A 85 18.22 3.41 5.72
N VAL A 86 19.36 3.66 5.09
CA VAL A 86 20.40 2.64 4.87
C VAL A 86 21.50 2.85 5.91
N ALA A 87 21.71 1.88 6.79
CA ALA A 87 22.80 1.88 7.75
C ALA A 87 24.02 1.15 7.18
N GLN A 88 25.21 1.76 7.29
CA GLN A 88 26.45 1.11 6.86
C GLN A 88 26.80 -0.04 7.82
N VAL A 89 27.09 -1.23 7.27
CA VAL A 89 27.50 -2.42 8.05
C VAL A 89 28.99 -2.70 7.85
N GLU A 90 29.44 -2.74 6.60
CA GLU A 90 30.84 -2.88 6.18
C GLU A 90 31.14 -1.89 5.04
N SER A 91 32.36 -1.79 4.53
CA SER A 91 32.74 -0.80 3.48
C SER A 91 31.83 -0.77 2.26
N ASP A 92 31.31 -1.93 1.86
CA ASP A 92 30.50 -2.19 0.67
C ASP A 92 29.20 -2.92 1.00
N VAL A 93 28.83 -2.97 2.29
CA VAL A 93 27.60 -3.60 2.77
C VAL A 93 26.75 -2.60 3.54
N GLY A 94 25.51 -2.40 3.10
CA GLY A 94 24.50 -1.58 3.76
C GLY A 94 23.28 -2.40 4.16
N CYS A 95 22.64 -2.03 5.27
CA CYS A 95 21.38 -2.57 5.74
C CYS A 95 20.27 -1.55 5.48
N LEU A 96 19.29 -1.90 4.64
CA LEU A 96 18.07 -1.09 4.47
C LEU A 96 17.11 -1.38 5.63
N GLU A 97 17.02 -0.44 6.57
CA GLU A 97 16.20 -0.58 7.76
C GLU A 97 14.73 -0.27 7.44
N LEU A 98 13.92 -1.32 7.33
CA LEU A 98 12.49 -1.23 7.02
C LEU A 98 11.58 -1.41 8.25
N PHE A 99 12.12 -1.19 9.45
CA PHE A 99 11.45 -1.47 10.72
C PHE A 99 11.21 -0.20 11.57
N HIS A 100 11.24 0.99 10.98
CA HIS A 100 10.96 2.26 11.68
C HIS A 100 9.46 2.61 11.72
N GLY A 101 8.61 1.73 11.18
CA GLY A 101 7.16 1.85 11.24
C GLY A 101 6.56 1.48 12.60
N PRO A 102 5.25 1.72 12.80
CA PRO A 102 4.57 1.51 14.09
C PRO A 102 4.56 0.06 14.57
N THR A 103 4.83 -0.92 13.70
CA THR A 103 4.84 -2.35 14.05
C THR A 103 6.22 -2.97 13.93
N LEU A 104 7.26 -2.15 13.73
CA LEU A 104 8.66 -2.57 13.64
C LEU A 104 8.92 -3.58 12.51
N ALA A 105 8.13 -3.53 11.44
CA ALA A 105 8.25 -4.44 10.31
C ALA A 105 7.95 -3.75 8.98
N PHE A 106 8.60 -4.21 7.91
CA PHE A 106 8.44 -3.64 6.56
C PHE A 106 7.00 -3.70 6.02
N LYS A 107 6.16 -4.55 6.61
CA LYS A 107 4.74 -4.68 6.23
C LYS A 107 3.94 -3.41 6.55
N ASP A 108 4.48 -2.51 7.37
CA ASP A 108 3.92 -1.19 7.64
C ASP A 108 3.75 -0.34 6.38
N PHE A 109 4.68 -0.39 5.42
CA PHE A 109 4.58 0.38 4.18
C PHE A 109 3.33 -0.06 3.37
N GLY A 110 3.28 -1.34 3.00
CA GLY A 110 2.17 -1.88 2.21
C GLY A 110 0.83 -1.83 2.94
N GLY A 111 0.80 -2.22 4.22
CA GLY A 111 -0.44 -2.24 5.01
C GLY A 111 -1.07 -0.86 5.17
N ARG A 112 -0.26 0.16 5.51
CA ARG A 112 -0.76 1.54 5.68
C ARG A 112 -1.13 2.18 4.35
N PHE A 113 -0.38 1.92 3.28
CA PHE A 113 -0.74 2.40 1.95
C PHE A 113 -2.06 1.77 1.47
N MET A 114 -2.22 0.46 1.65
CA MET A 114 -3.47 -0.25 1.33
C MET A 114 -4.66 0.35 2.11
N ALA A 115 -4.48 0.67 3.39
CA ALA A 115 -5.53 1.33 4.17
C ALA A 115 -5.90 2.71 3.60
N GLN A 116 -4.92 3.55 3.23
CA GLN A 116 -5.18 4.85 2.60
C GLN A 116 -5.93 4.71 1.27
N MET A 117 -5.53 3.77 0.42
CA MET A 117 -6.18 3.52 -0.87
C MET A 117 -7.59 2.97 -0.70
N LEU A 118 -7.78 1.99 0.19
CA LEU A 118 -9.08 1.37 0.40
C LEU A 118 -10.09 2.38 0.97
N THR A 119 -9.67 3.23 1.92
CA THR A 119 -10.52 4.33 2.44
C THR A 119 -10.84 5.34 1.34
N HIS A 120 -9.88 5.69 0.48
CA HIS A 120 -10.11 6.62 -0.62
C HIS A 120 -11.10 6.07 -1.67
N ILE A 121 -10.96 4.79 -2.05
CA ILE A 121 -11.77 4.15 -3.10
C ILE A 121 -13.14 3.72 -2.58
N SER A 122 -13.21 3.13 -1.38
CA SER A 122 -14.45 2.56 -0.83
C SER A 122 -15.25 3.56 0.00
N GLY A 123 -14.64 4.67 0.43
CA GLY A 123 -15.25 5.62 1.36
C GLY A 123 -15.64 4.94 2.68
N ASP A 124 -16.87 5.16 3.13
CA ASP A 124 -17.43 4.59 4.36
C ASP A 124 -18.12 3.23 4.19
N LYS A 125 -18.01 2.59 3.02
CA LYS A 125 -18.62 1.28 2.80
C LYS A 125 -18.06 0.24 3.78
N PRO A 126 -18.90 -0.57 4.45
CA PRO A 126 -18.43 -1.64 5.30
C PRO A 126 -17.54 -2.62 4.53
N VAL A 127 -16.36 -2.91 5.08
CA VAL A 127 -15.40 -3.86 4.51
C VAL A 127 -14.91 -4.82 5.59
N THR A 128 -14.83 -6.11 5.25
CA THR A 128 -14.24 -7.13 6.11
C THR A 128 -12.91 -7.54 5.52
N ILE A 129 -11.83 -7.30 6.27
CA ILE A 129 -10.47 -7.61 5.83
C ILE A 129 -10.06 -8.95 6.46
N LEU A 130 -9.92 -9.97 5.62
CA LEU A 130 -9.43 -11.28 6.03
C LEU A 130 -7.95 -11.40 5.64
N THR A 131 -7.07 -11.56 6.63
CA THR A 131 -5.62 -11.67 6.42
C THR A 131 -5.08 -12.87 7.19
N ALA A 132 -4.37 -13.77 6.49
CA ALA A 132 -3.58 -14.82 7.12
C ALA A 132 -2.21 -14.26 7.53
N THR A 133 -1.70 -14.65 8.70
CA THR A 133 -0.42 -14.14 9.22
C THR A 133 0.38 -15.22 9.92
N SER A 134 1.71 -15.14 9.82
CA SER A 134 2.67 -15.89 10.63
C SER A 134 3.29 -15.05 11.76
N GLY A 135 2.91 -13.77 11.88
CA GLY A 135 3.46 -12.81 12.83
C GLY A 135 3.19 -11.36 12.39
N ASP A 136 4.19 -10.71 11.80
CA ASP A 136 4.18 -9.25 11.55
C ASP A 136 3.03 -8.75 10.67
N THR A 137 2.54 -9.55 9.69
CA THR A 137 1.48 -9.10 8.77
C THR A 137 0.22 -8.74 9.54
N GLY A 138 -0.11 -9.54 10.54
CA GLY A 138 -1.27 -9.33 11.41
C GLY A 138 -1.15 -8.02 12.18
N ALA A 139 0.03 -7.73 12.73
CA ALA A 139 0.29 -6.49 13.45
C ALA A 139 0.15 -5.27 12.53
N ALA A 140 0.84 -5.29 11.36
CA ALA A 140 0.81 -4.19 10.41
C ALA A 140 -0.60 -3.91 9.86
N VAL A 141 -1.34 -4.95 9.47
CA VAL A 141 -2.73 -4.80 8.98
C VAL A 141 -3.66 -4.35 10.10
N ALA A 142 -3.58 -4.96 11.30
CA ALA A 142 -4.40 -4.53 12.42
C ALA A 142 -4.18 -3.05 12.75
N HIS A 143 -2.91 -2.61 12.84
CA HIS A 143 -2.57 -1.23 13.15
C HIS A 143 -2.92 -0.26 12.00
N ALA A 144 -2.84 -0.69 10.73
CA ALA A 144 -3.19 0.13 9.58
C ALA A 144 -4.69 0.44 9.51
N PHE A 145 -5.55 -0.51 9.91
CA PHE A 145 -7.01 -0.36 9.86
C PHE A 145 -7.66 -0.03 11.22
N LEU A 146 -6.87 0.06 12.30
CA LEU A 146 -7.34 0.53 13.61
C LEU A 146 -7.63 2.04 13.55
N TRP A 147 -8.86 2.42 13.19
CA TRP A 147 -9.27 3.81 13.08
C TRP A 147 -9.48 4.45 14.48
N PRO A 148 -8.77 5.52 14.85
CA PRO A 148 -8.91 6.16 16.17
C PRO A 148 -10.32 6.69 16.49
N GLY A 149 -11.18 6.86 15.48
CA GLY A 149 -12.51 7.49 15.62
C GLY A 149 -13.73 6.56 15.60
N LYS A 150 -13.61 5.24 15.42
CA LYS A 150 -14.77 4.31 15.30
C LYS A 150 -14.85 3.26 16.41
N CYS A 151 -13.76 2.99 17.12
CA CYS A 151 -13.76 2.04 18.24
C CYS A 151 -14.29 2.64 19.57
N ALA A 152 -14.44 3.96 19.69
CA ALA A 152 -14.90 4.61 20.92
C ALA A 152 -16.41 4.44 21.22
N GLY A 153 -17.19 3.77 20.35
CA GLY A 153 -18.66 3.78 20.42
C GLY A 153 -19.38 2.43 20.57
N ARG A 154 -18.69 1.29 20.73
CA ARG A 154 -19.35 -0.04 20.78
C ARG A 154 -18.89 -0.96 21.91
N HIS A 155 -18.54 -0.40 23.07
CA HIS A 155 -18.27 -1.19 24.28
C HIS A 155 -19.30 -0.96 25.39
N SER A 156 -20.59 -1.00 25.04
CA SER A 156 -21.66 -1.28 25.99
C SER A 156 -22.32 -2.62 25.59
N LEU A 157 -21.65 -3.72 25.92
CA LEU A 157 -22.35 -5.00 26.06
C LEU A 157 -23.16 -4.91 27.37
N PRO A 158 -24.48 -5.16 27.36
CA PRO A 158 -25.22 -5.27 28.60
C PRO A 158 -24.73 -6.52 29.33
N ALA A 159 -24.26 -6.33 30.57
CA ALA A 159 -24.06 -7.44 31.49
C ALA A 159 -25.41 -8.17 31.66
N ARG A 160 -25.40 -9.48 31.39
CA ARG A 160 -26.38 -10.41 31.94
C ARG A 160 -25.80 -11.03 33.19
#